data_AF-A0A961Y0K0-F1
#
_entry.id   AF-A0A961Y0K0-F1
#
_cell.length_a   1.000
_cell.length_b   1.000
_cell.length_c   1.000
_cell.angle_alpha   90.00
_cell.angle_beta   90.00
_cell.angle_gamma   90.00
#
_symmetry.space_group_name_H-M   'P 1'
#
loop_
_entity.id
_entity.type
_entity.pdbx_description
1 polymer ?
#
loop_
_entity_poly.entity_id
_entity_poly.type
_entity_poly.pdbx_seq_one_letter_code
_entity_poly.pdbx_strand_id
1 'polypeptide(L)'
;MVALRQFRNTRPSFSDLVPYAGLIADGVILLKDGSLMAGWYFAGPDSESSTNLERNEVSRQINTILSRLGSGWMIQVEGVRVPTMAYPDPEDCHFPDAVTKAIDEERRAHFMAERGHYESQHALILTYKPPEPRQSAMTRYVYADTASRSETYADGVLSQFQTSIREVEQYLGNVLSIRRMVTRSVTDPTTGRETRYDELFQFIRFCIVGENHPVKLPDIPMYLDWLATAEFHHGLSPMVDGRYLSIVGIDGFPAESWPGILNALDLMPLTYRWSSRFIFLDDQEARQKLERTRKKWQQKVRPFFDQLFQTQSGAMDQDAMVMVAETEDAIAEASSQLVAYGYYTPVIVMMDDDEARLRNQAEAVRRLIQAEGFGARIESLNATEAYL
;
A
#
# COMPACT_ATOMS: atom_id res chain seq x y z
N MET A 1 9.28 -15.08 -44.16
CA MET A 1 9.21 -14.65 -42.75
C MET A 1 10.35 -13.68 -42.50
N VAL A 2 10.05 -12.45 -42.08
CA VAL A 2 11.08 -11.51 -41.64
C VAL A 2 11.76 -12.09 -40.39
N ALA A 3 13.09 -12.05 -40.32
CA ALA A 3 13.84 -12.56 -39.18
C ALA A 3 13.68 -11.61 -37.96
N LEU A 4 12.54 -11.70 -37.27
CA LEU A 4 12.20 -10.84 -36.13
C LEU A 4 13.10 -11.06 -34.91
N ARG A 5 13.86 -12.17 -34.89
CA ARG A 5 14.76 -12.52 -33.78
C ARG A 5 15.86 -11.48 -33.55
N GLN A 6 16.34 -10.81 -34.59
CA GLN A 6 17.38 -9.78 -34.49
C GLN A 6 16.87 -8.45 -33.91
N PHE A 7 15.55 -8.23 -33.91
CA PHE A 7 14.90 -7.05 -33.34
C PHE A 7 14.38 -7.31 -31.91
N ARG A 8 14.46 -8.56 -31.44
CA ARG A 8 14.06 -8.92 -30.08
C ARG A 8 15.18 -8.55 -29.11
N ASN A 9 15.00 -7.43 -28.41
CA ASN A 9 15.85 -7.10 -27.28
C ASN A 9 15.68 -8.19 -26.20
N THR A 10 16.80 -8.72 -25.71
CA THR A 10 16.82 -9.80 -24.70
C THR A 10 16.92 -9.27 -23.27
N ARG A 11 17.08 -7.96 -23.10
CA ARG A 11 17.10 -7.32 -21.78
C ARG A 11 15.69 -7.27 -21.19
N PRO A 12 15.53 -7.37 -19.86
CA PRO A 12 14.25 -7.17 -19.21
C PRO A 12 13.68 -5.80 -19.58
N SER A 13 12.41 -5.77 -19.95
CA SER A 13 11.64 -4.55 -20.13
C SER A 13 11.01 -4.13 -18.79
N PHE A 14 10.56 -2.88 -18.67
CA PHE A 14 9.82 -2.47 -17.48
C PHE A 14 8.55 -3.33 -17.27
N SER A 15 7.93 -3.79 -18.37
CA SER A 15 6.76 -4.66 -18.28
C SER A 15 7.06 -5.98 -17.56
N ASP A 16 8.30 -6.47 -17.65
CA ASP A 16 8.74 -7.69 -16.95
C ASP A 16 8.88 -7.48 -15.43
N LEU A 17 9.02 -6.23 -14.97
CA LEU A 17 9.19 -5.87 -13.55
C LEU A 17 7.86 -5.63 -12.84
N VAL A 18 6.77 -5.34 -13.57
CA VAL A 18 5.44 -5.11 -12.99
C VAL A 18 4.57 -6.37 -13.06
N PRO A 19 3.76 -6.65 -12.01
CA PRO A 19 3.08 -7.93 -11.88
C PRO A 19 1.71 -7.99 -12.57
N TYR A 20 1.21 -6.92 -13.20
CA TYR A 20 -0.18 -6.85 -13.66
C TYR A 20 -0.44 -7.72 -14.89
N ALA A 21 -1.19 -8.81 -14.77
CA ALA A 21 -1.44 -9.70 -15.90
C ALA A 21 -2.74 -9.33 -16.65
N GLY A 22 -3.87 -9.30 -15.95
CA GLY A 22 -5.17 -9.08 -16.58
C GLY A 22 -6.30 -8.80 -15.59
N LEU A 23 -7.35 -8.14 -16.05
CA LEU A 23 -8.59 -7.97 -15.29
C LEU A 23 -9.46 -9.21 -15.49
N ILE A 24 -9.74 -9.94 -14.42
CA ILE A 24 -10.45 -11.24 -14.50
C ILE A 24 -11.87 -11.19 -13.96
N ALA A 25 -12.19 -10.16 -13.17
CA ALA A 25 -13.54 -9.81 -12.73
C ALA A 25 -13.60 -8.30 -12.48
N ASP A 26 -14.80 -7.76 -12.27
CA ASP A 26 -14.99 -6.32 -12.03
C ASP A 26 -14.16 -5.84 -10.82
N GLY A 27 -13.23 -4.92 -11.07
CA GLY A 27 -12.28 -4.42 -10.07
C GLY A 27 -11.33 -5.47 -9.48
N VAL A 28 -11.11 -6.62 -10.14
CA VAL A 28 -10.18 -7.67 -9.70
C VAL A 28 -9.12 -7.95 -10.76
N ILE A 29 -7.86 -7.63 -10.43
CA ILE A 29 -6.71 -7.85 -11.30
C ILE A 29 -5.98 -9.12 -10.86
N LEU A 30 -5.72 -9.99 -11.83
CA LEU A 30 -4.79 -11.12 -11.72
C LEU A 30 -3.36 -10.63 -11.90
N LEU A 31 -2.50 -11.03 -10.97
CA LEU A 31 -1.06 -10.81 -11.05
C LEU A 31 -0.35 -12.01 -11.70
N LYS A 32 0.82 -11.76 -12.29
CA LYS A 32 1.63 -12.75 -13.02
C LYS A 32 2.07 -13.94 -12.16
N ASP A 33 2.15 -13.75 -10.85
CA ASP A 33 2.50 -14.79 -9.89
C ASP A 33 1.29 -15.60 -9.39
N GLY A 34 0.10 -15.36 -9.95
CA GLY A 34 -1.16 -16.01 -9.60
C GLY A 34 -1.92 -15.34 -8.45
N SER A 35 -1.40 -14.24 -7.90
CA SER A 35 -2.10 -13.48 -6.86
C SER A 35 -3.27 -12.67 -7.44
N LEU A 36 -4.24 -12.35 -6.59
CA LEU A 36 -5.40 -11.52 -6.93
C LEU A 36 -5.32 -10.20 -6.18
N MET A 37 -5.72 -9.11 -6.84
CA MET A 37 -5.61 -7.76 -6.30
C MET A 37 -6.91 -6.98 -6.48
N ALA A 38 -7.20 -6.15 -5.48
CA ALA A 38 -8.46 -5.44 -5.29
C ALA A 38 -8.18 -4.08 -4.63
N GLY A 39 -8.87 -3.00 -5.04
CA GLY A 39 -8.67 -1.67 -4.44
C GLY A 39 -9.94 -0.92 -4.03
N TRP A 40 -9.80 -0.01 -3.06
CA TRP A 40 -10.83 0.92 -2.62
C TRP A 40 -10.21 2.31 -2.43
N TYR A 41 -10.97 3.34 -2.77
CA TYR A 41 -10.72 4.66 -2.20
C TYR A 41 -11.37 4.74 -0.83
N PHE A 42 -10.76 5.42 0.12
CA PHE A 42 -11.36 5.62 1.43
C PHE A 42 -11.13 7.02 2.00
N ALA A 43 -12.04 7.43 2.88
CA ALA A 43 -11.93 8.60 3.71
C ALA A 43 -12.32 8.24 5.14
N GLY A 44 -11.48 8.62 6.09
CA GLY A 44 -11.76 8.47 7.51
C GLY A 44 -12.64 9.59 8.05
N PRO A 45 -13.16 9.45 9.29
CA PRO A 45 -13.69 10.57 10.03
C PRO A 45 -12.60 11.65 10.19
N ASP A 46 -13.01 12.91 10.38
CA ASP A 46 -12.07 14.00 10.56
C ASP A 46 -11.17 13.75 11.77
N SER A 47 -9.93 13.36 11.48
CA SER A 47 -8.95 13.04 12.50
C SER A 47 -8.52 14.28 13.27
N GLU A 48 -8.51 15.46 12.65
CA GLU A 48 -7.99 16.68 13.29
C GLU A 48 -8.89 17.13 14.45
N SER A 49 -10.21 17.00 14.30
CA SER A 49 -11.18 17.30 15.35
C SER A 49 -11.49 16.13 16.31
N SER A 50 -11.06 14.92 15.98
CA SER A 50 -11.26 13.73 16.82
C SER A 50 -10.36 13.72 18.06
N THR A 51 -10.91 13.30 19.19
CA THR A 51 -10.16 13.07 20.43
C THR A 51 -9.21 11.87 20.32
N ASN A 52 -8.19 11.82 21.17
CA ASN A 52 -7.26 10.68 21.21
C ASN A 52 -7.96 9.34 21.46
N LEU A 53 -9.04 9.34 22.27
CA LEU A 53 -9.84 8.13 22.53
C LEU A 53 -10.57 7.65 21.28
N GLU A 54 -11.20 8.56 20.53
CA GLU A 54 -11.89 8.23 19.28
C GLU A 54 -10.91 7.70 18.22
N ARG A 55 -9.74 8.36 18.08
CA ARG A 55 -8.69 7.90 17.15
C ARG A 55 -8.20 6.49 17.50
N ASN A 56 -8.00 6.21 18.79
CA ASN A 56 -7.57 4.89 19.25
C ASN A 56 -8.65 3.82 19.04
N GLU A 57 -9.93 4.16 19.23
CA GLU A 57 -11.04 3.24 19.00
C GLU A 57 -11.19 2.88 17.51
N VAL A 58 -11.06 3.87 16.61
CA VAL A 58 -11.03 3.64 15.16
C VAL A 58 -9.86 2.72 14.79
N SER A 59 -8.66 2.98 15.32
CA SER A 59 -7.47 2.13 15.11
C SER A 59 -7.71 0.68 15.59
N ARG A 60 -8.31 0.51 16.77
CA ARG A 60 -8.64 -0.81 17.32
C ARG A 60 -9.64 -1.58 16.45
N GLN A 61 -10.65 -0.90 15.91
CA GLN A 61 -11.64 -1.50 15.02
C GLN A 61 -11.00 -1.92 13.69
N ILE A 62 -10.18 -1.06 13.08
CA ILE A 62 -9.42 -1.39 11.87
C ILE A 62 -8.50 -2.60 12.13
N ASN A 63 -7.76 -2.61 13.24
CA ASN A 63 -6.92 -3.75 13.61
C ASN A 63 -7.72 -5.04 13.76
N THR A 64 -8.91 -5.01 14.39
CA THR A 64 -9.77 -6.19 14.56
C THR A 64 -10.24 -6.79 13.22
N ILE A 65 -10.33 -5.97 12.18
CA ILE A 65 -10.71 -6.39 10.82
C ILE A 65 -9.49 -6.98 10.12
N LEU A 66 -8.37 -6.24 10.13
CA LEU A 66 -7.15 -6.61 9.43
C LEU A 66 -6.42 -7.80 10.08
N SER A 67 -6.53 -7.99 11.40
CA SER A 67 -5.86 -9.08 12.12
C SER A 67 -6.38 -10.47 11.76
N ARG A 68 -7.53 -10.55 11.07
CA ARG A 68 -8.09 -11.78 10.52
C ARG A 68 -7.35 -12.24 9.26
N LEU A 69 -6.60 -11.35 8.63
CA LEU A 69 -5.77 -11.66 7.47
C LEU A 69 -4.49 -12.35 7.94
N GLY A 70 -4.17 -13.49 7.32
CA GLY A 70 -2.98 -14.29 7.62
C GLY A 70 -2.04 -14.40 6.43
N SER A 71 -1.13 -15.38 6.48
CA SER A 71 -0.16 -15.63 5.40
C SER A 71 -0.84 -15.76 4.02
N GLY A 72 -0.22 -15.13 3.02
CA GLY A 72 -0.75 -14.99 1.67
C GLY A 72 -1.48 -13.67 1.43
N TRP A 73 -1.93 -12.97 2.49
CA TRP A 73 -2.52 -11.64 2.36
C TRP A 73 -1.47 -10.54 2.48
N MET A 74 -1.67 -9.47 1.73
CA MET A 74 -0.92 -8.23 1.82
C MET A 74 -1.89 -7.05 1.67
N ILE A 75 -1.71 -6.03 2.49
CA ILE A 75 -2.33 -4.72 2.28
C ILE A 75 -1.28 -3.70 1.85
N GLN A 76 -1.73 -2.76 1.05
CA GLN A 76 -0.97 -1.59 0.67
C GLN A 76 -1.88 -0.38 0.82
N VAL A 77 -1.52 0.53 1.72
CA VAL A 77 -2.22 1.78 1.95
C VAL A 77 -1.42 2.90 1.30
N GLU A 78 -2.08 3.66 0.44
CA GLU A 78 -1.49 4.75 -0.31
C GLU A 78 -2.11 6.07 0.15
N GLY A 79 -1.31 6.89 0.82
CA GLY A 79 -1.62 8.29 1.09
C GLY A 79 -1.04 9.15 -0.03
N VAL A 80 -1.89 9.72 -0.87
CA VAL A 80 -1.49 10.47 -2.05
C VAL A 80 -1.81 11.93 -1.85
N ARG A 81 -0.76 12.76 -1.73
CA ARG A 81 -0.90 14.21 -1.65
C ARG A 81 -0.72 14.81 -3.03
N VAL A 82 -1.78 15.40 -3.58
CA VAL A 82 -1.82 15.98 -4.93
C VAL A 82 -2.13 17.48 -4.88
N PRO A 83 -1.66 18.28 -5.85
CA PRO A 83 -2.01 19.69 -5.90
C PRO A 83 -3.49 19.82 -6.24
N THR A 84 -4.20 20.66 -5.49
CA THR A 84 -5.60 20.98 -5.75
C THR A 84 -5.71 22.39 -6.27
N MET A 85 -6.36 22.54 -7.42
CA MET A 85 -6.54 23.83 -8.11
C MET A 85 -8.01 24.16 -8.32
N ALA A 86 -8.92 23.26 -7.93
CA ALA A 86 -10.35 23.40 -8.16
C ALA A 86 -11.04 23.83 -6.87
N TYR A 87 -11.76 24.94 -6.94
CA TYR A 87 -12.77 25.30 -5.94
C TYR A 87 -14.14 24.87 -6.48
N PRO A 88 -15.10 24.44 -5.63
CA PRO A 88 -16.44 24.08 -6.08
C PRO A 88 -17.09 25.14 -6.98
N ASP A 89 -17.75 24.69 -8.05
CA ASP A 89 -18.43 25.59 -8.97
C ASP A 89 -19.57 26.32 -8.25
N PRO A 90 -19.86 27.59 -8.59
CA PRO A 90 -20.89 28.35 -7.89
C PRO A 90 -22.29 27.73 -8.01
N GLU A 91 -22.53 26.87 -9.01
CA GLU A 91 -23.79 26.14 -9.19
C GLU A 91 -23.95 24.98 -8.19
N ASP A 92 -22.84 24.41 -7.71
CA ASP A 92 -22.80 23.36 -6.69
C ASP A 92 -22.84 23.93 -5.26
N CYS A 93 -22.58 25.23 -5.12
CA CYS A 93 -22.60 25.94 -3.86
C CYS A 93 -24.02 26.37 -3.46
N HIS A 94 -24.50 25.88 -2.31
CA HIS A 94 -25.81 26.27 -1.79
C HIS A 94 -25.71 27.24 -0.60
N PHE A 95 -25.64 28.53 -0.90
CA PHE A 95 -25.61 29.62 0.10
C PHE A 95 -26.89 30.47 0.00
N PRO A 96 -27.93 30.18 0.81
CA PRO A 96 -29.26 30.77 0.64
C PRO A 96 -29.33 32.25 1.05
N ASP A 97 -28.41 32.73 1.88
CA ASP A 97 -28.35 34.12 2.34
C ASP A 97 -27.15 34.88 1.74
N ALA A 98 -27.26 36.21 1.67
CA ALA A 98 -26.24 37.05 1.06
C ALA A 98 -24.93 37.08 1.85
N VAL A 99 -24.96 36.83 3.16
CA VAL A 99 -23.76 36.90 4.00
C VAL A 99 -22.92 35.64 3.81
N THR A 100 -23.52 34.46 3.88
CA THR A 100 -22.79 33.20 3.63
C THR A 100 -22.29 33.11 2.19
N LYS A 101 -23.05 33.62 1.22
CA LYS A 101 -22.59 33.75 -0.16
C LYS A 101 -21.37 34.66 -0.29
N ALA A 102 -21.40 35.85 0.33
CA ALA A 102 -20.26 36.76 0.32
C ALA A 102 -19.01 36.15 0.99
N ILE A 103 -19.19 35.38 2.06
CA ILE A 103 -18.10 34.63 2.71
C ILE A 103 -17.51 33.58 1.75
N ASP A 104 -18.32 32.82 1.00
CA ASP A 104 -17.81 31.86 0.01
C ASP A 104 -17.09 32.55 -1.15
N GLU A 105 -17.61 33.69 -1.62
CA GLU A 105 -16.97 34.49 -2.67
C GLU A 105 -15.57 34.98 -2.24
N GLU A 106 -15.42 35.48 -1.02
CA GLU A 106 -14.11 35.86 -0.45
C GLU A 106 -13.18 34.64 -0.29
N ARG A 107 -13.68 33.50 0.21
CA ARG A 107 -12.90 32.26 0.33
C ARG A 107 -12.40 31.78 -1.03
N ARG A 108 -13.26 31.83 -2.04
CA ARG A 108 -12.92 31.47 -3.42
C ARG A 108 -11.87 32.41 -3.99
N ALA A 109 -12.03 33.73 -3.80
CA ALA A 109 -11.06 34.71 -4.24
C ALA A 109 -9.68 34.46 -3.59
N HIS A 110 -9.66 34.16 -2.29
CA HIS A 110 -8.44 33.83 -1.56
C HIS A 110 -7.79 32.53 -2.08
N PHE A 111 -8.59 31.46 -2.22
CA PHE A 111 -8.12 30.18 -2.74
C PHE A 111 -7.51 30.31 -4.13
N MET A 112 -8.17 31.07 -5.02
CA MET A 112 -7.70 31.28 -6.40
C MET A 112 -6.48 32.21 -6.48
N ALA A 113 -6.30 33.12 -5.51
CA ALA A 113 -5.15 34.01 -5.44
C ALA A 113 -3.89 33.29 -4.95
N GLU A 114 -4.04 32.39 -4.00
CA GLU A 114 -2.96 31.57 -3.47
C GLU A 114 -2.66 30.38 -4.40
N ARG A 115 -1.38 30.09 -4.60
CA ARG A 115 -0.92 28.86 -5.28
C ARG A 115 -0.37 27.89 -4.24
N GLY A 116 -0.48 26.60 -4.54
CA GLY A 116 0.12 25.56 -3.69
C GLY A 116 -0.83 24.98 -2.65
N HIS A 117 -2.12 24.87 -2.99
CA HIS A 117 -3.05 24.05 -2.21
C HIS A 117 -2.83 22.59 -2.56
N TYR A 118 -2.98 21.73 -1.55
CA TYR A 118 -2.83 20.29 -1.70
C TYR A 118 -3.98 19.59 -0.99
N GLU A 119 -4.39 18.45 -1.54
CA GLU A 119 -5.34 17.55 -0.92
C GLU A 119 -4.73 16.15 -0.78
N SER A 120 -5.12 15.44 0.28
CA SER A 120 -4.69 14.06 0.52
C SER A 120 -5.82 13.11 0.15
N GLN A 121 -5.56 12.20 -0.79
CA GLN A 121 -6.46 11.13 -1.19
C GLN A 121 -5.89 9.78 -0.71
N HIS A 122 -6.76 8.88 -0.27
CA HIS A 122 -6.32 7.59 0.28
C HIS A 122 -6.88 6.42 -0.53
N ALA A 123 -6.01 5.44 -0.77
CA ALA A 123 -6.40 4.17 -1.37
C ALA A 123 -5.91 3.00 -0.52
N LEU A 124 -6.73 1.96 -0.43
CA LEU A 124 -6.40 0.68 0.18
C LEU A 124 -6.41 -0.38 -0.92
N ILE A 125 -5.29 -1.07 -1.08
CA ILE A 125 -5.13 -2.19 -1.99
C ILE A 125 -4.96 -3.46 -1.16
N LEU A 126 -5.73 -4.49 -1.49
CA LEU A 126 -5.67 -5.80 -0.87
C LEU A 126 -5.23 -6.82 -1.93
N THR A 127 -4.18 -7.57 -1.62
CA THR A 127 -3.63 -8.61 -2.48
C THR A 127 -3.67 -9.95 -1.76
N TYR A 128 -4.11 -10.99 -2.46
CA TYR A 128 -4.13 -12.36 -1.97
C TYR A 128 -3.33 -13.26 -2.89
N LYS A 129 -2.27 -13.85 -2.34
CA LYS A 129 -1.53 -14.93 -2.97
C LYS A 129 -2.12 -16.27 -2.51
N PRO A 130 -2.81 -17.01 -3.39
CA PRO A 130 -3.31 -18.31 -3.03
C PRO A 130 -2.14 -19.25 -2.71
N PRO A 131 -2.31 -20.21 -1.79
CA PRO A 131 -1.30 -21.24 -1.57
C PRO A 131 -1.02 -21.96 -2.90
N GLU A 132 0.19 -22.47 -3.08
CA GLU A 132 0.44 -23.34 -4.23
C GLU A 132 -0.56 -24.49 -4.21
N PRO A 133 -1.11 -24.90 -5.37
CA PRO A 133 -1.97 -26.06 -5.45
C PRO A 133 -1.15 -27.29 -5.05
N ARG A 134 -1.09 -27.59 -3.75
CA ARG A 134 -0.60 -28.86 -3.23
C ARG A 134 -1.35 -29.93 -4.02
N GLN A 135 -0.63 -30.89 -4.58
CA GLN A 135 -1.19 -32.05 -5.28
C GLN A 135 -2.19 -32.78 -4.36
N SER A 136 -3.41 -32.27 -4.27
CA SER A 136 -4.42 -32.72 -3.32
C SER A 136 -5.64 -33.13 -4.12
N ALA A 137 -5.48 -34.24 -4.82
CA ALA A 137 -6.60 -35.04 -5.30
C ALA A 137 -7.62 -35.36 -4.17
N MET A 138 -7.23 -35.21 -2.89
CA MET A 138 -8.09 -35.42 -1.72
C MET A 138 -9.03 -34.26 -1.36
N THR A 139 -8.78 -33.01 -1.78
CA THR A 139 -9.61 -31.86 -1.36
C THR A 139 -10.98 -31.85 -2.06
N ARG A 140 -11.08 -32.44 -3.25
CA ARG A 140 -12.35 -32.57 -3.99
C ARG A 140 -13.39 -33.48 -3.34
N TYR A 141 -12.98 -34.34 -2.39
CA TYR A 141 -13.88 -35.27 -1.70
C TYR A 141 -14.63 -34.65 -0.50
N VAL A 142 -14.25 -33.43 -0.08
CA VAL A 142 -14.87 -32.73 1.06
C VAL A 142 -16.09 -31.91 0.64
N TYR A 143 -16.28 -31.64 -0.66
CA TYR A 143 -17.41 -30.87 -1.17
C TYR A 143 -18.63 -31.77 -1.45
N ALA A 144 -19.76 -31.44 -0.81
CA ALA A 144 -20.98 -32.23 -0.81
C ALA A 144 -21.83 -32.09 -2.09
N ASP A 145 -21.65 -31.02 -2.87
CA ASP A 145 -22.54 -30.70 -3.99
C ASP A 145 -21.90 -30.90 -5.38
N THR A 146 -22.75 -31.19 -6.36
CA THR A 146 -22.35 -31.64 -7.71
C THR A 146 -21.75 -30.50 -8.54
N ALA A 147 -22.18 -29.26 -8.28
CA ALA A 147 -21.65 -28.04 -8.92
C ALA A 147 -20.20 -27.72 -8.49
N SER A 148 -19.85 -27.99 -7.22
CA SER A 148 -18.50 -27.79 -6.69
C SER A 148 -17.46 -28.77 -7.24
N ARG A 149 -17.90 -29.84 -7.91
CA ARG A 149 -17.00 -30.85 -8.51
C ARG A 149 -16.45 -30.45 -9.89
N SER A 150 -17.13 -29.53 -10.59
CA SER A 150 -16.69 -29.00 -11.89
C SER A 150 -15.87 -27.70 -11.78
N GLU A 151 -15.80 -27.12 -10.59
CA GLU A 151 -15.14 -25.84 -10.35
C GLU A 151 -13.61 -26.00 -10.49
N THR A 152 -12.99 -25.12 -11.30
CA THR A 152 -11.53 -25.12 -11.45
C THR A 152 -10.91 -24.57 -10.18
N TYR A 153 -9.66 -24.93 -9.89
CA TYR A 153 -8.90 -24.32 -8.79
C TYR A 153 -8.94 -22.78 -8.83
N ALA A 154 -8.81 -22.21 -10.03
CA ALA A 154 -8.86 -20.76 -10.25
C ALA A 154 -10.23 -20.16 -9.89
N ASP A 155 -11.32 -20.84 -10.22
CA ASP A 155 -12.69 -20.39 -9.90
C ASP A 155 -12.91 -20.38 -8.38
N GLY A 156 -12.45 -21.42 -7.68
CA GLY A 156 -12.49 -21.50 -6.22
C GLY A 156 -11.66 -20.42 -5.54
N VAL A 157 -10.44 -20.15 -6.03
CA VAL A 157 -9.58 -19.06 -5.51
C VAL A 157 -10.24 -17.70 -5.72
N LEU A 158 -10.81 -17.44 -6.90
CA LEU A 158 -11.51 -16.19 -7.19
C LEU A 158 -12.75 -16.02 -6.30
N SER A 159 -13.54 -17.07 -6.12
CA SER A 159 -14.74 -17.07 -5.26
C SER A 159 -14.38 -16.81 -3.80
N GLN A 160 -13.31 -17.45 -3.30
CA GLN A 160 -12.76 -17.20 -1.97
C GLN A 160 -12.32 -15.75 -1.82
N PHE A 161 -11.52 -15.24 -2.75
CA PHE A 161 -11.06 -13.86 -2.73
C PHE A 161 -12.22 -12.87 -2.74
N GLN A 162 -13.20 -13.06 -3.63
CA GLN A 162 -14.40 -12.24 -3.71
C GLN A 162 -15.23 -12.28 -2.41
N THR A 163 -15.26 -13.42 -1.72
CA THR A 163 -15.93 -13.53 -0.41
C THR A 163 -15.18 -12.74 0.65
N SER A 164 -13.86 -12.90 0.73
CA SER A 164 -13.02 -12.18 1.69
C SER A 164 -13.04 -10.66 1.46
N ILE A 165 -12.99 -10.18 0.21
CA ILE A 165 -13.08 -8.73 -0.06
C ILE A 165 -14.45 -8.16 0.34
N ARG A 166 -15.55 -8.91 0.15
CA ARG A 166 -16.89 -8.49 0.58
C ARG A 166 -16.96 -8.37 2.10
N GLU A 167 -16.38 -9.32 2.83
CA GLU A 167 -16.31 -9.24 4.29
C GLU A 167 -15.51 -8.02 4.75
N VAL A 168 -14.32 -7.81 4.19
CA VAL A 168 -13.47 -6.64 4.47
C VAL A 168 -14.23 -5.34 4.19
N GLU A 169 -14.94 -5.25 3.06
CA GLU A 169 -15.75 -4.11 2.70
C GLU A 169 -16.90 -3.87 3.69
N GLN A 170 -17.64 -4.90 4.07
CA GLN A 170 -18.72 -4.78 5.06
C GLN A 170 -18.22 -4.30 6.43
N TYR A 171 -17.07 -4.81 6.88
CA TYR A 171 -16.53 -4.40 8.18
C TYR A 171 -15.91 -3.01 8.15
N LEU A 172 -15.09 -2.70 7.13
CA LEU A 172 -14.46 -1.38 7.00
C LEU A 172 -15.49 -0.29 6.74
N GLY A 173 -16.55 -0.58 5.97
CA GLY A 173 -17.62 0.37 5.67
C GLY A 173 -18.41 0.84 6.89
N ASN A 174 -18.32 0.14 8.03
CA ASN A 174 -18.91 0.61 9.30
C ASN A 174 -18.05 1.65 10.02
N VAL A 175 -16.77 1.77 9.65
CA VAL A 175 -15.78 2.61 10.34
C VAL A 175 -15.31 3.76 9.44
N LEU A 176 -15.14 3.48 8.15
CA LEU A 176 -14.60 4.38 7.15
C LEU A 176 -15.59 4.52 6.00
N SER A 177 -15.61 5.69 5.36
CA SER A 177 -16.25 5.83 4.06
C SER A 177 -15.35 5.16 3.02
N ILE A 178 -15.78 4.05 2.45
CA ILE A 178 -15.02 3.31 1.44
C ILE A 178 -15.80 3.21 0.14
N ARG A 179 -15.08 3.23 -0.97
CA ARG A 179 -15.65 3.08 -2.32
C ARG A 179 -14.80 2.12 -3.11
N ARG A 180 -15.40 1.03 -3.55
CA ARG A 180 -14.75 0.02 -4.40
C ARG A 180 -14.27 0.65 -5.71
N MET A 181 -13.05 0.30 -6.12
CA MET A 181 -12.54 0.59 -7.46
C MET A 181 -13.12 -0.43 -8.43
N VAL A 182 -13.90 0.03 -9.40
CA VAL A 182 -14.64 -0.83 -10.34
C VAL A 182 -14.45 -0.40 -11.79
N THR A 183 -14.83 -1.27 -12.72
CA THR A 183 -14.90 -0.95 -14.14
C THR A 183 -16.15 -0.13 -14.44
N ARG A 184 -15.95 1.01 -15.11
CA ARG A 184 -17.01 1.90 -15.60
C ARG A 184 -17.10 1.80 -17.12
N SER A 185 -18.33 1.70 -17.61
CA SER A 185 -18.63 1.76 -19.04
C SER A 185 -19.18 3.13 -19.41
N VAL A 186 -18.67 3.70 -20.50
CA VAL A 186 -19.13 4.95 -21.10
C VAL A 186 -19.56 4.67 -22.53
N THR A 187 -20.80 4.99 -22.86
CA THR A 187 -21.32 4.92 -24.23
C THR A 187 -21.05 6.23 -24.94
N ASP A 188 -20.34 6.16 -26.07
CA ASP A 188 -20.14 7.33 -26.94
C ASP A 188 -21.50 7.75 -27.55
N PRO A 189 -21.98 8.99 -27.31
CA PRO A 189 -23.27 9.47 -27.83
C PRO A 189 -23.34 9.51 -29.37
N THR A 190 -22.19 9.61 -30.04
CA THR A 190 -22.11 9.77 -31.50
C THR A 190 -22.00 8.42 -32.20
N THR A 191 -21.18 7.50 -31.66
CA THR A 191 -20.91 6.21 -32.30
C THR A 191 -21.70 5.05 -31.70
N GLY A 192 -22.31 5.23 -30.53
CA GLY A 192 -22.99 4.19 -29.77
C GLY A 192 -22.05 3.11 -29.21
N ARG A 193 -20.72 3.26 -29.38
CA ARG A 193 -19.74 2.28 -28.91
C ARG A 193 -19.54 2.41 -27.41
N GLU A 194 -19.58 1.27 -26.74
CA GLU A 194 -19.24 1.17 -25.32
C GLU A 194 -17.71 1.12 -25.15
N THR A 195 -17.19 1.97 -24.27
CA THR A 195 -15.79 1.96 -23.86
C THR A 195 -15.70 1.73 -22.37
N ARG A 196 -14.81 0.82 -21.95
CA ARG A 196 -14.58 0.46 -20.55
C ARG A 196 -13.32 1.12 -20.00
N TYR A 197 -13.41 1.63 -18.78
CA TYR A 197 -12.32 2.18 -17.99
C TYR A 197 -12.32 1.50 -16.63
N ASP A 198 -11.17 1.15 -16.07
CA ASP A 198 -11.11 0.53 -14.75
C ASP A 198 -10.34 1.42 -13.77
N GLU A 199 -10.96 1.70 -12.63
CA GLU A 199 -10.41 2.62 -11.64
C GLU A 199 -9.17 2.06 -10.94
N LEU A 200 -9.14 0.74 -10.68
CA LEU A 200 -7.97 0.10 -10.06
C LEU A 200 -6.79 0.14 -11.03
N PHE A 201 -7.04 -0.11 -12.31
CA PHE A 201 -6.01 -0.02 -13.33
C PHE A 201 -5.51 1.42 -13.56
N GLN A 202 -6.42 2.41 -13.55
CA GLN A 202 -6.06 3.83 -13.57
C GLN A 202 -5.20 4.19 -12.35
N PHE A 203 -5.57 3.71 -11.16
CA PHE A 203 -4.80 3.96 -9.94
C PHE A 203 -3.39 3.34 -10.00
N ILE A 204 -3.27 2.10 -10.50
CA ILE A 204 -1.97 1.46 -10.73
C ILE A 204 -1.10 2.30 -11.66
N ARG A 205 -1.66 2.77 -12.79
CA ARG A 205 -0.92 3.62 -13.72
C ARG A 205 -0.55 4.95 -13.09
N PHE A 206 -1.39 5.52 -12.25
CA PHE A 206 -1.07 6.69 -11.45
C PHE A 206 0.11 6.41 -10.50
N CYS A 207 0.13 5.28 -9.79
CA CYS A 207 1.26 4.92 -8.90
C CYS A 207 2.59 4.77 -9.65
N ILE A 208 2.54 4.34 -10.91
CA ILE A 208 3.71 4.17 -11.78
C ILE A 208 4.15 5.51 -12.36
N VAL A 209 3.24 6.23 -13.01
CA VAL A 209 3.62 7.39 -13.83
C VAL A 209 3.53 8.68 -13.05
N GLY A 210 2.68 8.77 -12.03
CA GLY A 210 2.39 10.00 -11.29
C GLY A 210 1.45 10.94 -12.02
N GLU A 211 0.67 10.43 -12.97
CA GLU A 211 -0.36 11.19 -13.69
C GLU A 211 -1.71 10.47 -13.60
N ASN A 212 -2.75 11.21 -13.20
CA ASN A 212 -4.10 10.67 -13.09
C ASN A 212 -4.78 10.73 -14.45
N HIS A 213 -4.67 9.66 -15.23
CA HIS A 213 -5.21 9.56 -16.59
C HIS A 213 -6.10 8.33 -16.76
N PRO A 214 -7.36 8.46 -17.21
CA PRO A 214 -8.23 7.32 -17.49
C PRO A 214 -7.69 6.44 -18.62
N VAL A 215 -7.56 5.14 -18.36
CA VAL A 215 -7.04 4.19 -19.37
C VAL A 215 -8.18 3.35 -19.92
N LYS A 216 -8.39 3.43 -21.23
CA LYS A 216 -9.33 2.56 -21.94
C LYS A 216 -8.83 1.12 -21.88
N LEU A 217 -9.68 0.23 -21.39
CA LEU A 217 -9.40 -1.20 -21.42
C LEU A 217 -9.53 -1.77 -22.83
N PRO A 218 -8.67 -2.74 -23.21
CA PRO A 218 -8.89 -3.53 -24.42
C PRO A 218 -10.11 -4.47 -24.25
N ASP A 219 -10.61 -4.98 -25.36
CA ASP A 219 -11.77 -5.89 -25.37
C ASP A 219 -11.50 -7.15 -24.52
N ILE A 220 -10.27 -7.66 -24.61
CA ILE A 220 -9.74 -8.70 -23.73
C ILE A 220 -8.72 -8.02 -22.80
N PRO A 221 -9.06 -7.75 -21.53
CA PRO A 221 -8.22 -7.01 -20.59
C PRO A 221 -7.07 -7.88 -20.05
N MET A 222 -6.17 -8.27 -20.93
CA MET A 222 -4.96 -9.05 -20.67
C MET A 222 -3.73 -8.27 -21.14
N TYR A 223 -2.55 -8.63 -20.61
CA TYR A 223 -1.29 -7.91 -20.84
C TYR A 223 -1.34 -6.47 -20.31
N LEU A 224 -1.96 -6.31 -19.14
CA LEU A 224 -2.11 -5.01 -18.49
C LEU A 224 -0.76 -4.43 -18.04
N ASP A 225 0.24 -5.26 -17.80
CA ASP A 225 1.64 -4.87 -17.60
C ASP A 225 2.12 -3.95 -18.71
N TRP A 226 1.92 -4.31 -19.98
CA TRP A 226 2.32 -3.50 -21.13
C TRP A 226 1.62 -2.14 -21.17
N LEU A 227 0.35 -2.08 -20.75
CA LEU A 227 -0.43 -0.85 -20.69
C LEU A 227 -0.12 0.01 -19.46
N ALA A 228 0.32 -0.61 -18.37
CA ALA A 228 0.67 0.07 -17.12
C ALA A 228 2.03 0.76 -17.20
N THR A 229 2.96 0.21 -18.00
CA THR A 229 4.33 0.70 -18.06
C THR A 229 4.51 2.00 -18.84
N ALA A 230 5.64 2.65 -18.57
CA ALA A 230 6.16 3.82 -19.27
C ALA A 230 7.67 3.65 -19.53
N GLU A 231 8.32 4.68 -20.08
CA GLU A 231 9.78 4.67 -20.18
C GLU A 231 10.39 4.70 -18.77
N PHE A 232 11.19 3.68 -18.42
CA PHE A 232 11.84 3.59 -17.11
C PHE A 232 13.35 3.52 -17.24
N HIS A 233 14.03 4.45 -16.58
CA HIS A 233 15.48 4.49 -16.45
C HIS A 233 15.83 4.04 -15.04
N HIS A 234 16.48 2.90 -14.93
CA HIS A 234 16.96 2.37 -13.64
C HIS A 234 18.31 3.00 -13.27
N GLY A 235 18.69 2.95 -11.99
CA GLY A 235 19.99 3.41 -11.51
C GLY A 235 19.89 4.23 -10.23
N LEU A 236 20.90 5.06 -9.98
CA LEU A 236 21.00 5.89 -8.77
C LEU A 236 20.02 7.07 -8.77
N SER A 237 19.71 7.60 -9.96
CA SER A 237 18.68 8.63 -10.19
C SER A 237 17.64 8.03 -11.14
N PRO A 238 16.72 7.18 -10.64
CA PRO A 238 15.74 6.56 -11.50
C PRO A 238 14.80 7.60 -12.11
N MET A 239 14.28 7.33 -13.30
CA MET A 239 13.29 8.18 -13.97
C MET A 239 12.15 7.36 -14.55
N VAL A 240 10.94 7.90 -14.48
CA VAL A 240 9.76 7.37 -15.17
C VAL A 240 9.20 8.46 -16.07
N ASP A 241 9.09 8.16 -17.36
CA ASP A 241 8.47 9.05 -18.35
C ASP A 241 9.05 10.48 -18.33
N GLY A 242 10.38 10.58 -18.22
CA GLY A 242 11.11 11.85 -18.15
C GLY A 242 11.11 12.54 -16.79
N ARG A 243 10.45 11.99 -15.77
CA ARG A 243 10.42 12.53 -14.39
C ARG A 243 11.38 11.80 -13.49
N TYR A 244 12.17 12.54 -12.72
CA TYR A 244 13.05 11.99 -11.70
C TYR A 244 12.25 11.41 -10.55
N LEU A 245 12.75 10.30 -10.00
CA LEU A 245 12.20 9.61 -8.84
C LEU A 245 13.12 9.76 -7.64
N SER A 246 12.52 10.04 -6.48
CA SER A 246 13.20 9.94 -5.19
C SER A 246 12.31 9.23 -4.21
N ILE A 247 12.90 8.27 -3.50
CA ILE A 247 12.21 7.41 -2.55
C ILE A 247 12.86 7.61 -1.19
N VAL A 248 12.06 7.99 -0.20
CA VAL A 248 12.49 8.06 1.20
C VAL A 248 11.92 6.86 1.93
N GLY A 249 12.78 5.92 2.29
CA GLY A 249 12.41 4.80 3.15
C GLY A 249 12.35 5.25 4.60
N ILE A 250 11.29 4.85 5.32
CA ILE A 250 11.17 5.07 6.76
C ILE A 250 11.65 3.80 7.47
N ASP A 251 12.64 3.97 8.34
CA ASP A 251 13.41 2.90 8.94
C ASP A 251 13.21 2.83 10.45
N GLY A 252 12.80 1.65 10.92
CA GLY A 252 12.51 1.45 12.33
C GLY A 252 11.35 2.31 12.81
N PHE A 253 11.14 2.26 14.12
CA PHE A 253 10.11 3.02 14.80
C PHE A 253 10.74 3.82 15.95
N PRO A 254 10.19 5.00 16.29
CA PRO A 254 10.56 5.70 17.51
C PRO A 254 10.22 4.86 18.75
N ALA A 255 10.78 5.24 19.89
CA ALA A 255 10.54 4.55 21.16
C ALA A 255 9.06 4.63 21.60
N GLU A 256 8.37 5.71 21.25
CA GLU A 256 6.95 5.91 21.50
C GLU A 256 6.27 6.37 20.21
N SER A 257 5.00 6.02 20.04
CA SER A 257 4.21 6.45 18.88
C SER A 257 2.80 6.83 19.29
N TRP A 258 2.18 7.70 18.50
CA TRP A 258 0.79 8.12 18.68
C TRP A 258 0.12 8.32 17.31
N PRO A 259 -1.23 8.29 17.25
CA PRO A 259 -1.95 8.55 16.02
C PRO A 259 -1.59 9.91 15.41
N GLY A 260 -1.14 9.90 14.16
CA GLY A 260 -0.78 11.11 13.42
C GLY A 260 0.61 11.67 13.72
N ILE A 261 1.53 10.86 14.26
CA ILE A 261 2.92 11.28 14.54
C ILE A 261 3.65 11.88 13.32
N LEU A 262 3.26 11.52 12.09
CA LEU A 262 3.83 12.08 10.86
C LEU A 262 2.91 13.10 10.15
N ASN A 263 1.90 13.66 10.83
CA ASN A 263 1.00 14.67 10.26
C ASN A 263 1.74 15.93 9.77
N ALA A 264 2.96 16.18 10.24
CA ALA A 264 3.79 17.27 9.72
C ALA A 264 4.08 17.13 8.21
N LEU A 265 4.03 15.93 7.64
CA LEU A 265 4.11 15.71 6.19
C LEU A 265 2.93 16.35 5.44
N ASP A 266 1.74 16.39 6.04
CA ASP A 266 0.54 17.00 5.47
C ASP A 266 0.58 18.53 5.47
N LEU A 267 1.58 19.14 6.11
CA LEU A 267 1.81 20.58 6.07
C LEU A 267 2.83 20.95 4.98
N MET A 268 3.49 19.98 4.36
CA MET A 268 4.48 20.25 3.33
C MET A 268 3.81 20.70 2.02
N PRO A 269 4.33 21.75 1.36
CA PRO A 269 3.80 22.24 0.10
C PRO A 269 4.39 21.46 -1.09
N LEU A 270 4.29 20.13 -1.07
CA LEU A 270 4.79 19.24 -2.12
C LEU A 270 3.87 18.05 -2.37
N THR A 271 3.98 17.48 -3.57
CA THR A 271 3.29 16.26 -3.98
C THR A 271 4.11 15.06 -3.57
N TYR A 272 3.48 14.08 -2.92
CA TYR A 272 4.12 12.82 -2.58
C TYR A 272 3.11 11.68 -2.52
N ARG A 273 3.60 10.45 -2.69
CA ARG A 273 2.85 9.22 -2.45
C ARG A 273 3.50 8.46 -1.32
N TRP A 274 2.83 8.38 -0.18
CA TRP A 274 3.22 7.53 0.93
C TRP A 274 2.61 6.15 0.74
N SER A 275 3.45 5.18 0.38
CA SER A 275 3.09 3.78 0.27
C SER A 275 3.44 3.02 1.54
N SER A 276 2.44 2.41 2.16
CA SER A 276 2.58 1.59 3.37
C SER A 276 2.17 0.16 3.06
N ARG A 277 3.15 -0.72 2.85
CA ARG A 277 2.91 -2.13 2.55
C ARG A 277 3.04 -2.98 3.81
N PHE A 278 2.05 -3.83 4.07
CA PHE A 278 2.08 -4.81 5.16
C PHE A 278 1.75 -6.21 4.65
N ILE A 279 2.70 -7.13 4.78
CA ILE A 279 2.53 -8.55 4.41
C ILE A 279 2.24 -9.34 5.69
N PHE A 280 1.06 -9.92 5.77
CA PHE A 280 0.60 -10.63 6.97
C PHE A 280 1.31 -11.96 7.14
N LEU A 281 1.47 -12.35 8.40
CA LEU A 281 1.92 -13.68 8.82
C LEU A 281 0.84 -14.32 9.66
N ASP A 282 0.61 -15.61 9.44
CA ASP A 282 -0.18 -16.42 10.35
C ASP A 282 0.51 -16.56 11.72
N ASP A 283 -0.26 -17.01 12.72
CA ASP A 283 0.20 -17.14 14.10
C ASP A 283 1.41 -18.09 14.22
N GLN A 284 1.44 -19.16 13.42
CA GLN A 284 2.50 -20.15 13.45
C GLN A 284 3.81 -19.62 12.86
N GLU A 285 3.76 -18.98 11.70
CA GLU A 285 4.91 -18.37 11.02
C GLU A 285 5.45 -17.19 11.84
N ALA A 286 4.57 -16.36 12.40
CA ALA A 286 4.96 -15.28 13.30
C ALA A 286 5.71 -15.81 14.52
N ARG A 287 5.14 -16.79 15.24
CA ARG A 287 5.79 -17.43 16.39
C ARG A 287 7.14 -18.04 16.03
N GLN A 288 7.24 -18.76 14.92
CA GLN A 288 8.52 -19.36 14.49
C GLN A 288 9.60 -18.31 14.27
N LYS A 289 9.25 -17.14 13.70
CA LYS A 289 10.19 -16.04 13.49
C LYS A 289 10.57 -15.36 14.81
N LEU A 290 9.59 -15.05 15.65
CA LEU A 290 9.82 -14.47 16.98
C LEU A 290 10.69 -15.38 17.85
N GLU A 291 10.46 -16.70 17.81
CA GLU A 291 11.25 -17.68 18.54
C GLU A 291 12.72 -17.74 18.08
N ARG A 292 12.97 -17.56 16.77
CA ARG A 292 14.34 -17.42 16.25
C ARG A 292 14.99 -16.13 16.75
N THR A 293 14.24 -15.03 16.80
CA THR A 293 14.71 -13.75 17.35
C THR A 293 15.02 -13.87 18.84
N ARG A 294 14.14 -14.50 19.62
CA ARG A 294 14.35 -14.78 21.05
C ARG A 294 15.65 -15.54 21.29
N LYS A 295 15.88 -16.62 20.53
CA LYS A 295 17.13 -17.41 20.62
C LYS A 295 18.37 -16.58 20.31
N LYS A 296 18.33 -15.69 19.32
CA LYS A 296 19.44 -14.78 19.00
C LYS A 296 19.74 -13.82 20.15
N TRP A 297 18.72 -13.28 20.79
CA TRP A 297 18.91 -12.40 21.95
C TRP A 297 19.38 -13.16 23.18
N GLN A 298 18.83 -14.35 23.47
CA GLN A 298 19.31 -15.22 24.56
C GLN A 298 20.79 -15.56 24.43
N GLN A 299 21.29 -15.78 23.20
CA GLN A 299 22.72 -16.00 22.93
C GLN A 299 23.59 -14.76 23.22
N LYS A 300 23.02 -13.54 23.18
CA LYS A 300 23.72 -12.30 23.52
C LYS A 300 23.70 -11.99 25.02
N VAL A 301 22.69 -12.44 25.76
CA VAL A 301 22.57 -12.24 27.23
C VAL A 301 23.80 -12.77 27.98
N ARG A 302 24.37 -13.88 27.51
CA ARG A 302 25.64 -14.42 28.04
C ARG A 302 26.58 -14.73 26.89
N PRO A 303 27.77 -14.10 26.84
CA PRO A 303 28.79 -14.45 25.86
C PRO A 303 29.08 -15.95 25.88
N PHE A 304 29.16 -16.57 24.71
CA PHE A 304 29.42 -18.02 24.56
C PHE A 304 30.64 -18.50 25.36
N PHE A 305 31.65 -17.65 25.51
CA PHE A 305 32.84 -17.92 26.30
C PHE A 305 32.54 -18.05 27.80
N ASP A 306 31.67 -17.23 28.39
CA ASP A 306 31.33 -17.32 29.82
C ASP A 306 30.51 -18.59 30.15
N GLN A 307 29.72 -19.10 29.20
CA GLN A 307 29.03 -20.38 29.35
C GLN A 307 29.99 -21.58 29.31
N LEU A 308 31.03 -21.51 28.49
CA LEU A 308 32.01 -22.59 28.32
C LEU A 308 33.04 -22.63 29.48
N PHE A 309 33.42 -21.48 30.02
CA PHE A 309 34.46 -21.35 31.03
C PHE A 309 33.95 -21.26 32.48
N GLN A 310 32.63 -21.37 32.72
CA GLN A 310 31.97 -21.27 34.04
C GLN A 310 32.41 -20.05 34.87
N THR A 311 32.83 -18.98 34.21
CA THR A 311 33.19 -17.71 34.85
C THR A 311 31.91 -17.01 35.29
N GLN A 312 31.62 -17.00 36.59
CA GLN A 312 30.46 -16.28 37.16
C GLN A 312 30.59 -14.74 37.13
N SER A 313 31.64 -14.18 36.50
CA SER A 313 31.98 -12.76 36.60
C SER A 313 31.63 -11.91 35.38
N GLY A 314 31.02 -12.47 34.34
CA GLY A 314 30.57 -11.70 33.18
C GLY A 314 29.29 -10.94 33.51
N ALA A 315 29.34 -9.60 33.46
CA ALA A 315 28.13 -8.77 33.58
C ALA A 315 27.13 -9.20 32.49
N MET A 316 25.94 -9.62 32.91
CA MET A 316 24.87 -9.97 31.98
C MET A 316 24.45 -8.73 31.21
N ASP A 317 24.25 -8.88 29.91
CA ASP A 317 23.74 -7.81 29.07
C ASP A 317 22.26 -7.57 29.40
N GLN A 318 21.99 -6.51 30.16
CA GLN A 318 20.64 -6.13 30.60
C GLN A 318 19.74 -5.74 29.42
N ASP A 319 20.30 -5.14 28.36
CA ASP A 319 19.57 -4.79 27.15
C ASP A 319 19.08 -6.07 26.44
N ALA A 320 19.98 -7.05 26.29
CA ALA A 320 19.60 -8.35 25.73
C ALA A 320 18.55 -9.07 26.59
N MET A 321 18.54 -8.89 27.92
CA MET A 321 17.48 -9.45 28.78
C MET A 321 16.12 -8.79 28.54
N VAL A 322 16.09 -7.46 28.40
CA VAL A 322 14.86 -6.72 28.06
C VAL A 322 14.32 -7.19 26.71
N MET A 323 15.18 -7.28 25.69
CA MET A 323 14.78 -7.77 24.36
C MET A 323 14.24 -9.20 24.38
N VAL A 324 14.76 -10.07 25.26
CA VAL A 324 14.20 -11.42 25.46
C VAL A 324 12.81 -11.35 26.05
N ALA A 325 12.58 -10.54 27.09
CA ALA A 325 11.27 -10.37 27.71
C ALA A 325 10.25 -9.80 26.70
N GLU A 326 10.61 -8.74 25.97
CA GLU A 326 9.76 -8.17 24.92
C GLU A 326 9.41 -9.19 23.81
N THR A 327 10.38 -10.03 23.43
CA THR A 327 10.11 -11.08 22.44
C THR A 327 9.18 -12.15 22.99
N GLU A 328 9.25 -12.48 24.29
CA GLU A 328 8.32 -13.41 24.94
C GLU A 328 6.91 -12.86 25.02
N ASP A 329 6.76 -11.57 25.34
CA ASP A 329 5.48 -10.86 25.31
C ASP A 329 4.88 -10.87 23.89
N ALA A 330 5.69 -10.58 22.86
CA ALA A 330 5.26 -10.65 21.46
C ALA A 330 4.82 -12.06 21.03
N ILE A 331 5.47 -13.12 21.54
CA ILE A 331 5.05 -14.51 21.30
C ILE A 331 3.68 -14.79 21.96
N ALA A 332 3.45 -14.25 23.16
CA ALA A 332 2.16 -14.35 23.84
C ALA A 332 1.07 -13.57 23.10
N GLU A 333 1.36 -12.37 22.62
CA GLU A 333 0.44 -11.56 21.81
C GLU A 333 0.09 -12.22 20.47
N ALA A 334 1.07 -12.76 19.74
CA ALA A 334 0.84 -13.53 18.52
C ALA A 334 -0.09 -14.73 18.76
N SER A 335 -0.06 -15.29 19.97
CA SER A 335 -0.93 -16.39 20.40
C SER A 335 -2.35 -15.96 20.72
N SER A 336 -2.53 -14.70 21.13
CA SER A 336 -3.82 -14.15 21.56
C SER A 336 -4.79 -13.86 20.42
N GLN A 337 -4.30 -13.80 19.18
CA GLN A 337 -5.04 -13.36 17.99
C GLN A 337 -5.61 -11.92 18.08
N LEU A 338 -5.17 -11.12 19.05
CA LEU A 338 -5.56 -9.72 19.19
C LEU A 338 -4.78 -8.79 18.23
N VAL A 339 -3.60 -9.22 17.81
CA VAL A 339 -2.70 -8.49 16.90
C VAL A 339 -2.23 -9.41 15.79
N ALA A 340 -1.98 -8.84 14.60
CA ALA A 340 -1.34 -9.54 13.52
C ALA A 340 0.12 -9.07 13.36
N TYR A 341 1.01 -10.04 13.14
CA TYR A 341 2.39 -9.76 12.82
C TYR A 341 2.61 -9.84 11.32
N GLY A 342 3.60 -9.10 10.84
CA GLY A 342 3.85 -9.00 9.42
C GLY A 342 5.13 -8.25 9.10
N TYR A 343 5.41 -8.16 7.81
CA TYR A 343 6.47 -7.31 7.28
C TYR A 343 5.90 -5.99 6.85
N TYR A 344 6.34 -4.92 7.50
CA TYR A 344 5.95 -3.57 7.18
C TYR A 344 7.04 -2.87 6.36
N THR A 345 6.66 -2.20 5.28
CA THR A 345 7.56 -1.41 4.43
C THR A 345 6.89 -0.07 4.09
N PRO A 346 7.21 1.00 4.83
CA PRO A 346 6.79 2.36 4.53
C PRO A 346 7.81 3.11 3.65
N VAL A 347 7.33 3.69 2.56
CA VAL A 347 8.14 4.55 1.68
C VAL A 347 7.36 5.79 1.26
N ILE A 348 8.06 6.91 1.07
CA ILE A 348 7.54 8.12 0.45
C ILE A 348 8.16 8.24 -0.93
N VAL A 349 7.33 8.19 -1.96
CA VAL A 349 7.71 8.33 -3.36
C VAL A 349 7.39 9.74 -3.83
N MET A 350 8.39 10.40 -4.40
CA MET A 350 8.26 11.73 -5.00
C MET A 350 8.74 11.69 -6.45
N MET A 351 8.05 12.44 -7.30
CA MET A 351 8.33 12.59 -8.72
C MET A 351 8.45 14.08 -9.05
N ASP A 352 9.45 14.46 -9.84
CA ASP A 352 9.62 15.84 -10.27
C ASP A 352 10.44 15.91 -11.58
N ASP A 353 10.18 16.91 -12.41
CA ASP A 353 10.92 17.16 -13.66
C ASP A 353 12.35 17.72 -13.41
N ASP A 354 12.62 18.22 -12.20
CA ASP A 354 13.90 18.83 -11.80
C ASP A 354 14.55 18.03 -10.67
N GLU A 355 15.66 17.36 -10.99
CA GLU A 355 16.43 16.54 -10.05
C GLU A 355 16.92 17.32 -8.82
N ALA A 356 17.33 18.58 -9.00
CA ALA A 356 17.86 19.38 -7.90
C ALA A 356 16.75 19.76 -6.91
N ARG A 357 15.58 20.13 -7.44
CA ARG A 357 14.38 20.39 -6.62
C ARG A 357 13.92 19.13 -5.88
N LEU A 358 13.84 18.01 -6.58
CA LEU A 358 13.46 16.72 -6.00
C LEU A 358 14.39 16.30 -4.86
N ARG A 359 15.70 16.45 -5.04
CA ARG A 359 16.69 16.14 -4.01
C ARG A 359 16.50 17.01 -2.77
N ASN A 360 16.20 18.30 -2.94
CA ASN A 360 15.94 19.19 -1.81
C ASN A 360 14.63 18.82 -1.08
N GLN A 361 13.59 18.45 -1.82
CA GLN A 361 12.33 17.96 -1.25
C GLN A 361 12.55 16.66 -0.46
N ALA A 362 13.28 15.69 -1.03
CA ALA A 362 13.59 14.43 -0.37
C ALA A 362 14.42 14.63 0.92
N GLU A 363 15.38 15.54 0.90
CA GLU A 363 16.14 15.94 2.08
C GLU A 363 15.26 16.59 3.16
N ALA A 364 14.31 17.44 2.77
CA ALA A 364 13.36 18.05 3.69
C ALA A 364 12.44 17.00 4.34
N VAL A 365 11.89 16.09 3.53
CA VAL A 365 11.05 14.96 3.99
C VAL A 365 11.84 14.06 4.95
N ARG A 366 13.08 13.68 4.59
CA ARG A 366 13.94 12.86 5.47
C ARG A 366 14.16 13.53 6.82
N ARG A 367 14.48 14.84 6.84
CA ARG A 367 14.73 15.59 8.09
C ARG A 367 13.48 15.67 8.96
N LEU A 368 12.31 15.85 8.34
CA LEU A 368 11.04 15.90 9.06
C LEU A 368 10.75 14.55 9.73
N ILE A 369 10.88 13.43 8.99
CA ILE A 369 10.70 12.10 9.56
C ILE A 369 11.68 11.83 10.71
N GLN A 370 12.95 12.23 10.55
CA GLN A 370 13.98 12.08 11.58
C GLN A 370 13.72 12.94 12.82
N ALA A 371 13.11 14.11 12.66
CA ALA A 371 12.74 14.97 13.78
C ALA A 371 11.68 14.31 14.69
N GLU A 372 10.81 13.47 14.12
CA GLU A 372 9.82 12.65 14.85
C GLU A 372 10.41 11.35 15.42
N GLY A 373 11.74 11.16 15.33
CA GLY A 373 12.46 10.04 15.95
C GLY A 373 12.51 8.75 15.12
N PHE A 374 11.97 8.75 13.90
CA PHE A 374 12.12 7.64 12.98
C PHE A 374 13.51 7.64 12.34
N GLY A 375 14.03 6.47 11.98
CA GLY A 375 15.07 6.39 10.96
C GLY A 375 14.47 6.76 9.60
N ALA A 376 15.27 7.41 8.75
CA ALA A 376 14.87 7.65 7.37
C ALA A 376 16.11 7.73 6.47
N ARG A 377 15.99 7.17 5.27
CA ARG A 377 17.03 7.19 4.25
C ARG A 377 16.45 7.56 2.89
N ILE A 378 17.22 8.31 2.11
CA ILE A 378 16.93 8.50 0.69
C ILE A 378 17.54 7.30 -0.03
N GLU A 379 16.70 6.53 -0.70
CA GLU A 379 17.13 5.35 -1.44
C GLU A 379 17.99 5.76 -2.64
N SER A 380 19.02 4.96 -2.91
CA SER A 380 19.92 5.14 -4.04
C SER A 380 20.05 3.85 -4.82
N LEU A 381 20.89 2.92 -4.35
CA LEU A 381 21.09 1.62 -4.98
C LEU A 381 19.79 0.79 -5.03
N ASN A 382 18.97 0.86 -3.98
CA ASN A 382 17.71 0.13 -3.89
C ASN A 382 16.50 0.97 -4.34
N ALA A 383 16.72 2.12 -4.99
CA ALA A 383 15.64 3.03 -5.35
C ALA A 383 14.62 2.38 -6.30
N THR A 384 15.07 1.48 -7.16
CA THR A 384 14.17 0.72 -8.05
C THR A 384 13.32 -0.26 -7.26
N GLU A 385 13.91 -1.04 -6.37
CA GLU A 385 13.21 -2.03 -5.53
C GLU A 385 12.30 -1.40 -4.48
N ALA A 386 12.62 -0.19 -4.01
CA ALA A 386 11.79 0.56 -3.10
C ALA A 386 10.61 1.25 -3.80
N TYR A 387 10.73 1.50 -5.10
CA TYR A 387 9.70 2.13 -5.93
C TYR A 387 8.66 1.12 -6.46
N LEU A 388 9.10 -0.09 -6.83
CA LEU A 388 8.26 -1.19 -7.32
C LEU A 388 7.60 -1.98 -6.19
#